data_AF-A0A5M6D7Q1-F1
#
_entry.id   AF-A0A5M6D7Q1-F1
#
_cell.length_a   1.000
_cell.length_b   1.000
_cell.length_c   1.000
_cell.angle_alpha   90.00
_cell.angle_beta   90.00
_cell.angle_gamma   90.00
#
_symmetry.space_group_name_H-M   'P 1'
#
loop_
_entity.id
_entity.type
_entity.pdbx_description
1 polymer ?
#
loop_
_entity_poly.entity_id
_entity_poly.type
_entity_poly.pdbx_seq_one_letter_code
_entity_poly.pdbx_strand_id
1 'polypeptide(L)'
;MATTTKKKFERADEILRSIVVDEGEPDFEEVLYFTSECGWDEKELKRQRRRMHHVVRLQQISGTKQQRDELEAAANDAAELLKTKGQELQEQIEKLQKQLQAMERDAETKQRRFDETQQAVESLRNEQMLRADVRSEYNSRKRHIKASTRADVMALESELKCIDTYCNWDTNDSHRLDLIRLKSPSYVALGQDGRMRVTPKWGEYLAEQRKRIPELERELAEAKKMYEQEWSELERLLDHYVQ
;
A
#
# COMPACT_ATOMS: atom_id res chain seq x y z
N MET A 1 -11.07 -87.37 12.27
CA MET A 1 -11.92 -86.55 11.36
C MET A 1 -11.62 -85.04 11.43
N ALA A 2 -11.03 -84.49 12.51
CA ALA A 2 -10.73 -83.05 12.61
C ALA A 2 -9.61 -82.53 11.67
N THR A 3 -8.71 -83.41 11.21
CA THR A 3 -7.57 -83.06 10.34
C THR A 3 -7.96 -82.74 8.90
N THR A 4 -9.06 -83.29 8.40
CA THR A 4 -9.52 -83.08 7.02
C THR A 4 -10.20 -81.72 6.87
N THR A 5 -10.98 -81.30 7.86
CA THR A 5 -11.70 -80.02 7.86
C THR A 5 -10.76 -78.82 7.95
N LYS A 6 -9.72 -78.90 8.79
CA LYS A 6 -8.72 -77.83 8.91
C LYS A 6 -7.98 -77.57 7.60
N LYS A 7 -7.55 -78.63 6.91
CA LYS A 7 -6.86 -78.54 5.61
C LYS A 7 -7.76 -77.96 4.51
N LYS A 8 -9.06 -78.26 4.53
CA LYS A 8 -10.03 -77.67 3.60
C LYS A 8 -10.18 -76.16 3.82
N PHE A 9 -10.25 -75.72 5.08
CA PHE A 9 -10.33 -74.30 5.40
C PHE A 9 -9.04 -73.53 5.07
N GLU A 10 -7.86 -74.11 5.34
CA GLU A 10 -6.58 -73.51 4.95
C GLU A 10 -6.49 -73.33 3.43
N ARG A 11 -6.90 -74.35 2.67
CA ARG A 11 -6.90 -74.28 1.21
C ARG A 11 -7.93 -73.28 0.66
N ALA A 12 -9.11 -73.21 1.27
CA ALA A 12 -10.12 -72.20 0.92
C ALA A 12 -9.65 -70.77 1.21
N ASP A 13 -8.92 -70.55 2.32
CA ASP A 13 -8.32 -69.26 2.67
C ASP A 13 -7.22 -68.85 1.68
N GLU A 14 -6.36 -69.79 1.30
CA GLU A 14 -5.31 -69.58 0.28
C GLU A 14 -5.90 -69.15 -1.07
N ILE A 15 -6.92 -69.87 -1.55
CA ILE A 15 -7.57 -69.57 -2.84
C ILE A 15 -8.30 -68.22 -2.76
N LEU A 16 -9.06 -67.96 -1.69
CA LEU A 16 -9.69 -66.65 -1.51
C LEU A 16 -8.67 -65.51 -1.45
N ARG A 17 -7.52 -65.74 -0.80
CA ARG A 17 -6.46 -64.76 -0.70
C ARG A 17 -5.80 -64.50 -2.06
N SER A 18 -5.52 -65.53 -2.87
CA SER A 18 -4.96 -65.33 -4.22
C SER A 18 -5.92 -64.53 -5.09
N ILE A 19 -7.20 -64.92 -5.13
CA ILE A 19 -8.23 -64.19 -5.91
C ILE A 19 -8.27 -62.70 -5.51
N VAL A 20 -8.20 -62.41 -4.21
CA VAL A 20 -8.24 -61.04 -3.69
C VAL A 20 -6.96 -60.26 -3.98
N VAL A 21 -5.79 -60.88 -3.85
CA VAL A 21 -4.49 -60.24 -4.10
C VAL A 21 -4.30 -59.94 -5.58
N ASP A 22 -4.78 -60.83 -6.45
CA ASP A 22 -4.69 -60.71 -7.91
C ASP A 22 -5.82 -59.86 -8.51
N GLU A 23 -6.67 -59.26 -7.65
CA GLU A 23 -7.85 -58.44 -8.02
C GLU A 23 -8.83 -59.15 -8.99
N GLY A 24 -8.90 -60.48 -8.94
CA GLY A 24 -9.68 -61.30 -9.85
C GLY A 24 -11.12 -61.58 -9.40
N GLU A 25 -11.93 -62.10 -10.34
CA GLU A 25 -13.15 -62.84 -10.04
C GLU A 25 -12.82 -64.34 -9.97
N PRO A 26 -13.50 -65.13 -9.11
CA PRO A 26 -13.23 -66.55 -9.02
C PRO A 26 -13.54 -67.23 -10.36
N ASP A 27 -12.62 -68.08 -10.82
CA ASP A 27 -12.83 -68.85 -12.03
C ASP A 27 -13.81 -70.02 -11.82
N PHE A 28 -14.14 -70.74 -12.89
CA PHE A 28 -15.09 -71.85 -12.82
C PHE A 28 -14.62 -72.98 -11.88
N GLU A 29 -13.32 -73.26 -11.83
CA GLU A 29 -12.75 -74.33 -11.00
C GLU A 29 -12.77 -73.93 -9.51
N GLU A 30 -12.49 -72.67 -9.21
CA GLU A 30 -12.55 -72.09 -7.87
C GLU A 30 -14.00 -72.02 -7.37
N VAL A 31 -14.96 -71.59 -8.21
CA VAL A 31 -16.40 -71.61 -7.87
C VAL A 31 -16.86 -73.04 -7.60
N LEU A 32 -16.43 -74.00 -8.42
CA LEU A 32 -16.76 -75.42 -8.21
C LEU A 32 -16.15 -75.94 -6.91
N TYR A 33 -14.92 -75.57 -6.59
CA TYR A 33 -14.25 -75.91 -5.33
C TYR A 33 -15.02 -75.39 -4.11
N PHE A 34 -15.37 -74.10 -4.08
CA PHE A 34 -16.13 -73.53 -2.96
C PHE A 34 -17.55 -74.12 -2.85
N THR A 35 -18.19 -74.44 -3.96
CA THR A 35 -19.54 -75.03 -3.96
C THR A 35 -19.53 -76.48 -3.47
N SER A 36 -18.59 -77.30 -3.96
CA SER A 36 -18.52 -78.75 -3.67
C SER A 36 -17.84 -79.09 -2.35
N GLU A 37 -16.75 -78.39 -2.01
CA GLU A 37 -15.93 -78.70 -0.83
C GLU A 37 -16.31 -77.87 0.40
N CYS A 38 -16.78 -76.63 0.19
CA CYS A 38 -17.15 -75.71 1.27
C CYS A 38 -18.66 -75.50 1.41
N GLY A 39 -19.47 -75.92 0.43
CA GLY A 39 -20.92 -75.74 0.42
C GLY A 39 -21.35 -74.28 0.30
N TRP A 40 -20.51 -73.41 -0.25
CA TRP A 40 -20.82 -71.99 -0.40
C TRP A 40 -21.56 -71.74 -1.71
N ASP A 41 -22.70 -71.03 -1.61
CA ASP A 41 -23.36 -70.49 -2.78
C ASP A 41 -22.65 -69.20 -3.27
N GLU A 42 -23.06 -68.69 -4.42
CA GLU A 42 -22.47 -67.48 -5.01
C GLU A 42 -22.54 -66.27 -4.06
N LYS A 43 -23.60 -66.19 -3.24
CA LYS A 43 -23.83 -65.08 -2.33
C LYS A 43 -22.86 -65.12 -1.15
N GLU A 44 -22.65 -66.29 -0.59
CA GLU A 44 -21.70 -66.51 0.49
C GLU A 44 -20.26 -66.39 -0.02
N LEU A 45 -19.94 -66.87 -1.23
CA LEU A 45 -18.62 -66.68 -1.85
C LEU A 45 -18.29 -65.18 -2.03
N LYS A 46 -19.23 -64.38 -2.57
CA LYS A 46 -19.06 -62.92 -2.69
C LYS A 46 -18.85 -62.25 -1.32
N ARG A 47 -19.55 -62.72 -0.29
CA ARG A 47 -19.40 -62.20 1.08
C ARG A 47 -18.02 -62.53 1.65
N GLN A 48 -17.55 -63.77 1.49
CA GLN A 48 -16.24 -64.19 1.97
C GLN A 48 -15.10 -63.51 1.22
N ARG A 49 -15.23 -63.29 -0.10
CA ARG A 49 -14.28 -62.48 -0.88
C ARG A 49 -14.15 -61.05 -0.36
N ARG A 50 -15.28 -60.38 -0.07
CA ARG A 50 -15.26 -59.02 0.52
C ARG A 50 -14.59 -59.00 1.90
N ARG A 51 -14.82 -60.03 2.72
CA ARG A 51 -14.17 -60.17 4.03
C ARG A 51 -12.66 -60.35 3.86
N MET A 52 -12.23 -61.22 2.95
CA MET A 52 -10.82 -61.44 2.67
C MET A 52 -10.14 -60.17 2.15
N HIS A 53 -10.79 -59.41 1.26
CA HIS A 53 -10.31 -58.09 0.83
C HIS A 53 -10.12 -57.11 1.99
N HIS A 54 -11.04 -57.10 2.96
CA HIS A 54 -10.87 -56.29 4.16
C HIS A 54 -9.69 -56.75 5.01
N VAL A 55 -9.52 -58.07 5.19
CA VAL A 55 -8.41 -58.66 5.94
C VAL A 55 -7.06 -58.34 5.30
N VAL A 56 -6.92 -58.53 3.98
CA VAL A 56 -5.69 -58.21 3.24
C VAL A 56 -5.36 -56.72 3.37
N ARG A 57 -6.35 -55.83 3.22
CA ARG A 57 -6.17 -54.39 3.41
C ARG A 57 -5.70 -54.05 4.83
N LEU A 58 -6.29 -54.65 5.87
CA LEU A 58 -5.86 -54.42 7.26
C LEU A 58 -4.46 -54.95 7.51
N GLN A 59 -4.08 -56.07 6.91
CA GLN A 59 -2.72 -56.62 6.99
C GLN A 59 -1.72 -55.65 6.34
N GLN A 60 -2.03 -55.11 5.17
CA GLN A 60 -1.20 -54.11 4.50
C GLN A 60 -1.04 -52.83 5.35
N ILE A 61 -2.12 -52.32 5.96
CA ILE A 61 -2.07 -51.13 6.83
C ILE A 61 -1.29 -51.41 8.10
N SER A 62 -1.51 -52.57 8.74
CA SER A 62 -0.84 -52.91 9.98
C SER A 62 0.66 -53.17 9.80
N GLY A 63 1.08 -53.53 8.58
CA GLY A 63 2.47 -53.82 8.26
C GLY A 63 3.05 -54.98 9.07
N THR A 64 4.37 -55.10 9.04
CA THR A 64 5.09 -56.04 9.90
C THR A 64 5.19 -55.51 11.33
N LYS A 65 5.46 -56.39 12.30
CA LYS A 65 5.70 -55.96 13.69
C LYS A 65 6.84 -54.94 13.76
N GLN A 66 7.92 -55.18 13.02
CA GLN A 66 9.06 -54.27 12.95
C GLN A 66 8.67 -52.88 12.45
N GLN A 67 7.85 -52.78 11.39
CA GLN A 67 7.37 -51.49 10.90
C GLN A 67 6.53 -50.73 11.93
N ARG A 68 5.72 -51.44 12.72
CA ARG A 68 4.95 -50.82 13.80
C ARG A 68 5.85 -50.29 14.91
N ASP A 69 6.83 -51.08 15.33
CA ASP A 69 7.79 -50.70 16.37
C ASP A 69 8.63 -49.48 15.92
N GLU A 70 9.02 -49.43 14.64
CA GLU A 70 9.73 -48.28 14.04
C GLU A 70 8.86 -47.01 13.98
N LEU A 71 7.58 -47.13 13.61
CA LEU A 71 6.65 -46.00 13.58
C LEU A 71 6.34 -45.48 14.99
N GLU A 72 6.21 -46.36 15.98
CA GLU A 72 6.00 -45.98 17.37
C GLU A 72 7.21 -45.23 17.92
N ALA A 73 8.43 -45.70 17.63
CA ALA A 73 9.66 -44.98 18.00
C ALA A 73 9.73 -43.59 17.36
N ALA A 74 9.47 -43.48 16.05
CA ALA A 74 9.47 -42.19 15.35
C ALA A 74 8.40 -41.22 15.89
N ALA A 75 7.22 -41.72 16.28
CA ALA A 75 6.17 -40.91 16.89
C ALA A 75 6.59 -40.39 18.27
N ASN A 76 7.24 -41.22 19.08
CA ASN A 76 7.77 -40.83 20.39
C ASN A 76 8.88 -39.78 20.24
N ASP A 77 9.84 -39.98 19.33
CA ASP A 77 10.91 -39.01 19.05
C ASP A 77 10.33 -37.65 18.60
N ALA A 78 9.32 -37.67 17.72
CA ALA A 78 8.65 -36.47 17.27
C ALA A 78 7.90 -35.75 18.42
N ALA A 79 7.26 -36.51 19.32
CA ALA A 79 6.59 -35.97 20.49
C ALA A 79 7.56 -35.33 21.49
N GLU A 80 8.73 -35.96 21.73
CA GLU A 80 9.78 -35.41 22.58
C GLU A 80 10.39 -34.14 21.98
N LEU A 81 10.64 -34.14 20.67
CA LEU A 81 11.16 -32.98 19.96
C LEU A 81 10.16 -31.82 19.97
N LEU A 82 8.86 -32.09 19.79
CA LEU A 82 7.82 -31.08 19.92
C LEU A 82 7.76 -30.51 21.34
N LYS A 83 7.87 -31.36 22.37
CA LYS A 83 7.83 -30.93 23.77
C LYS A 83 9.01 -30.02 24.11
N THR A 84 10.21 -30.36 23.66
CA THR A 84 11.44 -29.61 23.96
C THR A 84 11.55 -28.35 23.09
N LYS A 85 11.65 -28.52 21.76
CA LYS A 85 11.81 -27.38 20.84
C LYS A 85 10.57 -26.50 20.76
N GLY A 86 9.38 -27.07 20.94
CA GLY A 86 8.14 -26.29 20.97
C GLY A 86 8.10 -25.32 22.14
N GLN A 87 8.57 -25.73 23.32
CA GLN A 87 8.69 -24.84 24.48
C GLN A 87 9.74 -23.75 24.23
N GLU A 88 10.93 -24.10 23.73
CA GLU A 88 11.98 -23.12 23.41
C GLU A 88 11.50 -22.08 22.38
N LEU A 89 10.82 -22.51 21.32
CA LEU A 89 10.25 -21.61 20.32
C LEU A 89 9.15 -20.72 20.91
N GLN A 90 8.32 -21.26 21.81
CA GLN A 90 7.28 -20.49 22.48
C GLN A 90 7.89 -19.39 23.38
N GLU A 91 8.94 -19.72 24.14
CA GLU A 91 9.68 -18.73 24.95
C GLU A 91 10.33 -17.65 24.08
N GLN A 92 10.88 -18.03 22.93
CA GLN A 92 11.43 -17.06 21.97
C GLN A 92 10.35 -16.15 21.40
N ILE A 93 9.17 -16.68 21.06
CA ILE A 93 8.02 -15.88 20.59
C ILE A 93 7.62 -14.88 21.67
N GLU A 94 7.46 -15.32 22.93
CA GLU A 94 7.09 -14.42 24.03
C GLU A 94 8.15 -13.33 24.27
N LYS A 95 9.43 -13.69 24.19
CA LYS A 95 10.54 -12.74 24.31
C LYS A 95 10.50 -11.68 23.20
N LEU A 96 10.31 -12.10 21.95
CA LEU A 96 10.20 -11.21 20.81
C LEU A 96 8.96 -10.31 20.89
N GLN A 97 7.82 -10.85 21.33
CA GLN A 97 6.61 -10.05 21.56
C GLN A 97 6.82 -8.99 22.64
N LYS A 98 7.49 -9.31 23.76
CA LYS A 98 7.84 -8.31 24.79
C LYS A 98 8.78 -7.24 24.26
N GLN A 99 9.75 -7.61 23.41
CA GLN A 99 10.65 -6.64 22.78
C GLN A 99 9.90 -5.73 21.81
N LEU A 100 9.00 -6.27 20.99
CA LEU A 100 8.15 -5.48 20.09
C LEU A 100 7.30 -4.48 20.88
N GLN A 101 6.59 -4.93 21.92
CA GLN A 101 5.79 -4.05 22.76
C GLN A 101 6.63 -2.96 23.46
N ALA A 102 7.86 -3.28 23.87
CA ALA A 102 8.77 -2.30 24.45
C ALA A 102 9.20 -1.24 23.41
N MET A 103 9.49 -1.65 22.17
CA MET A 103 9.84 -0.73 21.08
C MET A 103 8.64 0.12 20.67
N GLU A 104 7.43 -0.44 20.59
CA GLU A 104 6.20 0.30 20.30
C GLU A 104 5.94 1.39 21.33
N ARG A 105 6.06 1.06 22.63
CA ARG A 105 5.92 2.05 23.72
C ARG A 105 6.99 3.12 23.69
N ASP A 106 8.25 2.76 23.37
CA ASP A 106 9.34 3.73 23.23
C ASP A 106 9.09 4.67 22.04
N ALA A 107 8.64 4.13 20.91
CA ALA A 107 8.27 4.91 19.73
C ALA A 107 7.11 5.87 20.03
N GLU A 108 6.04 5.40 20.67
CA GLU A 108 4.91 6.24 21.08
C GLU A 108 5.35 7.35 22.05
N THR A 109 6.19 7.02 23.03
CA THR A 109 6.72 8.00 23.99
C THR A 109 7.58 9.06 23.29
N LYS A 110 8.43 8.65 22.35
CA LYS A 110 9.27 9.56 21.56
C LYS A 110 8.44 10.43 20.63
N GLN A 111 7.42 9.87 19.98
CA GLN A 111 6.50 10.62 19.13
C GLN A 111 5.75 11.68 19.96
N ARG A 112 5.22 11.30 21.13
CA ARG A 112 4.56 12.24 22.03
C ARG A 112 5.50 13.35 22.48
N ARG A 113 6.73 13.04 22.87
CA ARG A 113 7.73 14.06 23.24
C ARG A 113 8.08 14.97 22.06
N PHE A 114 8.15 14.43 20.86
CA PHE A 114 8.35 15.22 19.64
C PHE A 114 7.19 16.19 19.43
N ASP A 115 5.95 15.71 19.51
CA ASP A 115 4.75 16.53 19.37
C ASP A 115 4.66 17.62 20.45
N GLU A 116 4.95 17.28 21.71
CA GLU A 116 5.02 18.25 22.83
C GLU A 116 6.10 19.32 22.57
N THR A 117 7.26 18.92 22.02
CA THR A 117 8.34 19.86 21.68
C THR A 117 7.93 20.78 20.52
N GLN A 118 7.28 20.25 19.48
CA GLN A 118 6.77 21.04 18.36
C GLN A 118 5.71 22.04 18.84
N GLN A 119 4.75 21.61 19.67
CA GLN A 119 3.75 22.49 20.26
C GLN A 119 4.38 23.58 21.14
N ALA A 120 5.42 23.27 21.90
CA ALA A 120 6.15 24.25 22.70
C ALA A 120 6.87 25.28 21.80
N VAL A 121 7.55 24.83 20.74
CA VAL A 121 8.18 25.71 19.74
C VAL A 121 7.15 26.62 19.07
N GLU A 122 6.02 26.08 18.62
CA GLU A 122 4.93 26.86 18.03
C GLU A 122 4.35 27.87 19.01
N SER A 123 4.17 27.48 20.27
CA SER A 123 3.68 28.36 21.33
C SER A 123 4.65 29.49 21.63
N LEU A 124 5.96 29.23 21.61
CA LEU A 124 7.01 30.24 21.78
C LEU A 124 7.12 31.18 20.57
N ARG A 125 6.87 30.66 19.36
CA ARG A 125 6.78 31.46 18.13
C ARG A 125 5.51 32.30 18.05
N ASN A 126 4.49 32.01 18.87
CA ASN A 126 3.27 32.81 18.91
C ASN A 126 3.61 34.25 19.31
N GLU A 127 3.20 35.21 18.47
CA GLU A 127 3.45 36.64 18.66
C GLU A 127 3.00 37.17 20.03
N GLN A 128 2.05 36.50 20.70
CA GLN A 128 1.56 36.89 22.02
C GLN A 128 2.51 36.50 23.17
N MET A 129 3.34 35.47 22.99
CA MET A 129 4.29 34.98 23.99
C MET A 129 5.68 35.60 23.83
N LEU A 130 5.95 36.22 22.69
CA LEU A 130 7.17 36.99 22.48
C LEU A 130 7.26 38.16 23.45
N ARG A 131 8.47 38.43 23.96
CA ARG A 131 8.75 39.65 24.72
C ARG A 131 8.39 40.89 23.90
N ALA A 132 7.91 41.94 24.56
CA ALA A 132 7.34 43.11 23.91
C ALA A 132 8.31 43.82 22.94
N ASP A 133 9.60 43.86 23.28
CA ASP A 133 10.69 44.39 22.44
C ASP A 133 10.88 43.56 21.17
N VAL A 134 11.02 42.24 21.30
CA VAL A 134 11.16 41.29 20.19
C VAL A 134 9.95 41.32 19.27
N ARG A 135 8.75 41.32 19.86
CA ARG A 135 7.48 41.41 19.14
C ARG A 135 7.39 42.71 18.34
N SER A 136 7.82 43.83 18.92
CA SER A 136 7.82 45.13 18.25
C SER A 136 8.78 45.15 17.07
N GLU A 137 10.00 44.64 17.23
CA GLU A 137 10.99 44.56 16.17
C GLU A 137 10.54 43.63 15.03
N TYR A 138 10.07 42.42 15.37
CA TYR A 138 9.53 41.45 14.41
C TYR A 138 8.38 42.06 13.60
N ASN A 139 7.43 42.71 14.26
CA ASN A 139 6.30 43.35 13.58
C ASN A 139 6.72 44.54 12.72
N SER A 140 7.73 45.31 13.14
CA SER A 140 8.28 46.40 12.35
C SER A 140 8.89 45.87 11.04
N ARG A 141 9.75 44.85 11.13
CA ARG A 141 10.36 44.21 9.95
C ARG A 141 9.32 43.55 9.06
N LYS A 142 8.37 42.81 9.64
CA LYS A 142 7.23 42.21 8.91
C LYS A 142 6.41 43.25 8.14
N ARG A 143 6.15 44.42 8.73
CA ARG A 143 5.46 45.52 8.05
C ARG A 143 6.32 46.09 6.92
N HIS A 144 7.62 46.25 7.13
CA HIS A 144 8.55 46.74 6.10
C HIS A 144 8.59 45.81 4.88
N ILE A 145 8.81 44.50 5.09
CA ILE A 145 8.79 43.48 4.03
C ILE A 145 7.45 43.51 3.26
N LYS A 146 6.33 43.62 3.99
CA LYS A 146 5.01 43.71 3.35
C LYS A 146 4.81 45.00 2.54
N ALA A 147 5.32 46.12 3.02
CA ALA A 147 5.13 47.42 2.40
C ALA A 147 6.07 47.66 1.23
N SER A 148 7.25 47.03 1.22
CA SER A 148 8.26 47.16 0.17
C SER A 148 8.21 45.93 -0.74
N THR A 149 8.93 44.86 -0.39
CA THR A 149 9.17 43.69 -1.25
C THR A 149 7.88 42.99 -1.70
N ARG A 150 6.90 42.80 -0.82
CA ARG A 150 5.61 42.20 -1.23
C ARG A 150 4.77 43.12 -2.12
N ALA A 151 4.81 44.43 -1.89
CA ALA A 151 4.09 45.38 -2.71
C ALA A 151 4.67 45.42 -4.13
N ASP A 152 5.99 45.36 -4.25
CA ASP A 152 6.70 45.30 -5.53
C ASP A 152 6.36 44.02 -6.30
N VAL A 153 6.38 42.86 -5.63
CA VAL A 153 5.93 41.58 -6.23
C VAL A 153 4.49 41.70 -6.74
N MET A 154 3.57 42.24 -5.92
CA MET A 154 2.16 42.40 -6.33
C MET A 154 1.99 43.38 -7.49
N ALA A 155 2.78 44.45 -7.54
CA ALA A 155 2.76 45.42 -8.63
C ALA A 155 3.20 44.77 -9.95
N LEU A 156 4.32 44.04 -9.93
CA LEU A 156 4.86 43.33 -11.10
C LEU A 156 3.93 42.21 -11.58
N GLU A 157 3.36 41.41 -10.67
CA GLU A 157 2.34 40.41 -11.02
C GLU A 157 1.10 41.05 -11.65
N SER A 158 0.66 42.18 -11.11
CA SER A 158 -0.49 42.91 -11.66
C SER A 158 -0.20 43.47 -13.05
N GLU A 159 1.00 44.03 -13.27
CA GLU A 159 1.43 44.55 -14.56
C GLU A 159 1.53 43.43 -15.60
N LEU A 160 2.20 42.31 -15.29
CA LEU A 160 2.27 41.14 -16.16
C LEU A 160 0.88 40.60 -16.50
N LYS A 161 0.00 40.49 -15.51
CA LYS A 161 -1.39 40.05 -15.71
C LYS A 161 -2.17 41.01 -16.61
N CYS A 162 -1.97 42.32 -16.46
CA CYS A 162 -2.57 43.32 -17.34
C CYS A 162 -2.07 43.17 -18.78
N ILE A 163 -0.77 43.01 -18.98
CA ILE A 163 -0.17 42.83 -20.31
C ILE A 163 -0.68 41.53 -20.96
N ASP A 164 -0.70 40.43 -20.23
CA ASP A 164 -1.21 39.14 -20.72
C ASP A 164 -2.69 39.26 -21.11
N THR A 165 -3.49 39.89 -20.25
CA THR A 165 -4.90 40.19 -20.53
C THR A 165 -5.06 40.96 -21.83
N TYR A 166 -4.29 42.05 -22.03
CA TYR A 166 -4.34 42.83 -23.27
C TYR A 166 -3.83 42.07 -24.50
N CYS A 167 -2.83 41.20 -24.34
CA CYS A 167 -2.25 40.41 -25.44
C CYS A 167 -3.17 39.28 -25.91
N ASN A 168 -4.03 38.76 -25.03
CA ASN A 168 -4.96 37.66 -25.30
C ASN A 168 -6.41 38.13 -25.53
N TRP A 169 -6.62 39.43 -25.71
CA TRP A 169 -7.94 39.97 -25.99
C TRP A 169 -8.42 39.63 -27.40
N ASP A 170 -9.64 39.09 -27.49
CA ASP A 170 -10.36 38.99 -28.75
C ASP A 170 -10.71 40.40 -29.25
N THR A 171 -10.08 40.77 -30.36
CA THR A 171 -10.28 42.07 -31.02
C THR A 171 -11.63 42.20 -31.71
N ASN A 172 -12.45 41.15 -31.72
CA ASN A 172 -13.81 41.16 -32.26
C ASN A 172 -14.88 41.41 -31.17
N ASP A 173 -14.51 41.40 -29.89
CA ASP A 173 -15.43 41.68 -28.79
C ASP A 173 -15.70 43.19 -28.67
N SER A 174 -16.91 43.60 -29.09
CA SER A 174 -17.36 44.99 -29.07
C SER A 174 -17.27 45.66 -27.68
N HIS A 175 -17.52 44.92 -26.59
CA HIS A 175 -17.48 45.48 -25.24
C HIS A 175 -16.04 45.83 -24.81
N ARG A 176 -15.07 45.04 -25.26
CA ARG A 176 -13.64 45.29 -24.99
C ARG A 176 -13.10 46.44 -25.83
N LEU A 177 -13.56 46.57 -27.08
CA LEU A 177 -13.21 47.72 -27.93
C LEU A 177 -13.71 49.03 -27.34
N ASP A 178 -14.90 49.06 -26.73
CA ASP A 178 -15.41 50.23 -26.01
C ASP A 178 -14.53 50.59 -24.80
N LEU A 179 -14.06 49.59 -24.04
CA LEU A 179 -13.16 49.81 -22.91
C LEU A 179 -11.78 50.36 -23.33
N ILE A 180 -11.22 49.87 -24.44
CA ILE A 180 -9.98 50.42 -25.02
C ILE A 180 -10.21 51.86 -25.45
N ARG A 181 -11.30 52.12 -26.18
CA ARG A 181 -11.62 53.44 -26.71
C ARG A 181 -11.84 54.46 -25.59
N LEU A 182 -12.46 54.05 -24.47
CA LEU A 182 -12.66 54.89 -23.30
C LEU A 182 -11.33 55.30 -22.64
N LYS A 183 -10.39 54.36 -22.49
CA LYS A 183 -9.08 54.64 -21.87
C LYS A 183 -8.08 55.31 -22.81
N SER A 184 -8.15 54.99 -24.10
CA SER A 184 -7.18 55.44 -25.11
C SER A 184 -7.84 55.44 -26.50
N PRO A 185 -8.51 56.54 -26.88
CA PRO A 185 -9.26 56.65 -28.13
C PRO A 185 -8.40 56.42 -29.38
N SER A 186 -7.10 56.68 -29.31
CA SER A 186 -6.16 56.52 -30.43
C SER A 186 -5.97 55.07 -30.89
N TYR A 187 -6.38 54.09 -30.09
CA TYR A 187 -6.19 52.67 -30.40
C TYR A 187 -7.39 52.01 -31.09
N VAL A 188 -8.56 52.67 -31.14
CA VAL A 188 -9.78 52.14 -31.76
C VAL A 188 -10.35 53.16 -32.75
N ALA A 189 -10.67 52.70 -33.96
CA ALA A 189 -11.31 53.50 -34.99
C ALA A 189 -12.68 52.93 -35.38
N LEU A 190 -13.58 53.80 -35.82
CA LEU A 190 -14.85 53.42 -36.41
C LEU A 190 -14.64 53.12 -37.90
N GLY A 191 -14.93 51.89 -38.33
CA GLY A 191 -14.88 51.49 -39.73
C GLY A 191 -15.99 52.13 -40.56
N GLN A 192 -15.86 52.08 -41.88
CA GLN A 192 -16.88 52.56 -42.82
C GLN A 192 -18.22 51.79 -42.71
N ASP A 193 -18.18 50.59 -42.15
CA ASP A 193 -19.32 49.73 -41.82
C ASP A 193 -19.98 50.08 -40.46
N GLY A 194 -19.51 51.14 -39.79
CA GLY A 194 -19.97 51.56 -38.46
C GLY A 194 -19.48 50.64 -37.33
N ARG A 195 -18.64 49.64 -37.62
CA ARG A 195 -18.09 48.73 -36.59
C ARG A 195 -16.77 49.26 -36.07
N MET A 196 -16.54 49.14 -34.75
CA MET A 196 -15.25 49.48 -34.16
C MET A 196 -14.20 48.44 -34.51
N ARG A 197 -12.97 48.89 -34.75
CA ARG A 197 -11.81 48.03 -35.01
C ARG A 197 -10.56 48.62 -34.34
N VAL A 198 -9.64 47.76 -33.93
CA VAL A 198 -8.33 48.19 -33.44
C VAL A 198 -7.52 48.81 -34.58
N THR A 199 -6.75 49.85 -34.25
CA THR A 199 -5.83 50.52 -35.19
C THR A 199 -4.46 49.85 -35.18
N PRO A 200 -3.61 50.09 -36.21
CA PRO A 200 -2.22 49.60 -36.21
C PRO A 200 -1.40 50.01 -34.98
N LYS A 201 -1.70 51.19 -34.40
CA LYS A 201 -1.07 51.69 -33.17
C LYS A 201 -1.29 50.77 -31.96
N TRP A 202 -2.42 50.06 -31.91
CA TRP A 202 -2.66 49.05 -30.87
C TRP A 202 -1.73 47.84 -31.03
N GLY A 203 -1.49 47.42 -32.29
CA GLY A 203 -0.53 46.36 -32.60
C GLY A 203 0.91 46.74 -32.25
N GLU A 204 1.32 47.98 -32.51
CA GLU A 204 2.63 48.52 -32.10
C GLU A 204 2.77 48.54 -30.57
N TYR A 205 1.75 49.02 -29.85
CA TYR A 205 1.72 48.99 -28.38
C TYR A 205 1.83 47.56 -27.83
N LEU A 206 1.05 46.61 -28.35
CA LEU A 206 1.14 45.20 -27.91
C LEU A 206 2.52 44.58 -28.22
N ALA A 207 3.12 44.91 -29.35
CA ALA A 207 4.46 44.44 -29.70
C ALA A 207 5.53 44.99 -28.75
N GLU A 208 5.41 46.25 -28.32
CA GLU A 208 6.27 46.86 -27.32
C GLU A 208 6.09 46.21 -25.93
N GLN A 209 4.84 45.99 -25.50
CA GLN A 209 4.56 45.31 -24.23
C GLN A 209 5.08 43.87 -24.21
N ARG A 210 4.95 43.13 -25.32
CA ARG A 210 5.50 41.76 -25.44
C ARG A 210 7.02 41.71 -25.32
N LYS A 211 7.72 42.75 -25.78
CA LYS A 211 9.19 42.86 -25.60
C LYS A 211 9.58 43.11 -24.15
N ARG A 212 8.68 43.73 -23.36
CA ARG A 212 8.89 44.05 -21.95
C ARG A 212 8.56 42.88 -21.01
N ILE A 213 7.77 41.89 -21.45
CA ILE A 213 7.42 40.69 -20.65
C ILE A 213 8.65 39.99 -20.07
N PRO A 214 9.70 39.63 -20.85
CA PRO A 214 10.85 38.93 -20.29
C PRO A 214 11.62 39.74 -19.23
N GLU A 215 11.63 41.06 -19.37
CA GLU A 215 12.26 41.96 -18.40
C GLU A 215 11.44 42.00 -17.10
N LEU A 216 10.12 42.16 -17.19
CA LEU A 216 9.21 42.13 -16.03
C LEU A 216 9.20 40.75 -15.33
N GLU A 217 9.30 39.65 -16.08
CA GLU A 217 9.41 38.30 -15.51
C GLU A 217 10.72 38.11 -14.73
N ARG A 218 11.83 38.67 -15.24
CA ARG A 218 13.12 38.68 -14.54
C ARG A 218 13.03 39.52 -13.26
N GLU A 219 12.51 40.74 -13.35
CA GLU A 219 12.30 41.62 -12.19
C GLU A 219 11.40 40.96 -11.14
N LEU A 220 10.33 40.28 -11.58
CA LEU A 220 9.44 39.55 -10.68
C LEU A 220 10.17 38.39 -10.00
N ALA A 221 10.98 37.62 -10.73
CA ALA A 221 11.76 36.53 -10.16
C ALA A 221 12.77 37.04 -9.11
N GLU A 222 13.44 38.15 -9.39
CA GLU A 222 14.35 38.82 -8.45
C GLU A 222 13.61 39.34 -7.22
N ALA A 223 12.47 40.00 -7.39
CA ALA A 223 11.64 40.50 -6.30
C ALA A 223 11.09 39.36 -5.42
N LYS A 224 10.66 38.24 -6.02
CA LYS A 224 10.23 37.04 -5.29
C LYS A 224 11.37 36.44 -4.49
N LYS A 225 12.55 36.32 -5.08
CA LYS A 225 13.75 35.84 -4.38
C LYS A 225 14.12 36.73 -3.20
N MET A 226 14.09 38.05 -3.36
CA MET A 226 14.35 38.99 -2.26
C MET A 226 13.29 38.85 -1.15
N TYR A 227 12.00 38.78 -1.51
CA TYR A 227 10.93 38.56 -0.54
C TYR A 227 11.12 37.26 0.25
N GLU A 228 11.45 36.15 -0.41
CA GLU A 228 11.73 34.86 0.24
C GLU A 228 12.95 34.93 1.18
N GLN A 229 14.01 35.62 0.75
CA GLN A 229 15.20 35.81 1.57
C GLN A 229 14.91 36.63 2.83
N GLU A 230 14.29 37.80 2.69
CA GLU A 230 13.94 38.67 3.82
C GLU A 230 12.95 37.99 4.77
N TRP A 231 11.99 37.22 4.23
CA TRP A 231 11.04 36.46 5.03
C TRP A 231 11.72 35.32 5.79
N SER A 232 12.64 34.59 5.14
CA SER A 232 13.42 33.54 5.81
C SER A 232 14.33 34.10 6.90
N GLU A 233 14.94 35.26 6.69
CA GLU A 233 15.72 35.95 7.72
C GLU A 233 14.85 36.37 8.90
N LEU A 234 13.64 36.86 8.64
CA LEU A 234 12.66 37.19 9.67
C LEU A 234 12.25 35.95 10.50
N GLU A 235 12.06 34.79 9.86
CA GLU A 235 11.76 33.53 10.54
C GLU A 235 12.96 33.02 11.35
N ARG A 236 14.19 33.14 10.83
CA ARG A 236 15.41 32.79 11.58
C ARG A 236 15.59 33.60 12.86
N LEU A 237 15.15 34.86 12.87
CA LEU A 237 15.15 35.66 14.09
C LEU A 237 14.26 35.01 15.16
N LEU A 238 13.04 34.56 14.79
CA LEU A 238 12.17 33.85 15.72
C LEU A 238 12.81 32.54 16.20
N ASP A 239 13.49 31.80 15.32
CA ASP A 239 14.15 30.55 15.69
C ASP A 239 15.27 30.75 16.70
N HIS A 240 16.04 31.84 16.58
CA HIS A 240 17.06 32.20 17.56
C HIS A 240 16.47 32.50 18.95
N TYR A 241 15.24 33.00 19.02
CA TYR A 241 14.55 33.27 20.30
C TYR A 241 13.93 32.03 20.94
N VAL A 242 13.74 30.96 20.19
CA VAL A 242 13.10 29.72 20.66
C VAL A 242 14.14 28.67 21.11
N GLN A 243 15.41 28.85 20.73
CA GLN A 243 16.56 28.05 21.20
C GLN A 243 17.00 28.43 22.61
#